data_AF-A0A7C7QRJ5-F1
#
_entry.id   AF-A0A7C7QRJ5-F1
#
_cell.length_a   1.000
_cell.length_b   1.000
_cell.length_c   1.000
_cell.angle_alpha   90.00
_cell.angle_beta   90.00
_cell.angle_gamma   90.00
#
_symmetry.space_group_name_H-M   'P 1'
#
loop_
_entity.id
_entity.type
_entity.pdbx_description
1 polymer ?
#
loop_
_entity_poly.entity_id
_entity_poly.type
_entity_poly.pdbx_seq_one_letter_code
_entity_poly.pdbx_strand_id
1 'polypeptide(L)'
;GQDEPAVLEVRLTGHGPIINDVVKSLKDSPQVLAFRWTALEGGRLFQSVYMLNQARNWEEFRAALRHWVVPAQNFVYADVEGNIGYQTSGDIPIRANGQGLVPVPGWTGEYEWTGYIPFDELPSAYNPPTHFIVTANNKVVPDDYPYFISYEWSAPYRAQRIVHLLTAKDKLSVQDFRQIQADTYSIPGEQLVPYLLALEPQGTLEEQALEQLRAWDFRNEIDSPGAAIFQVFYLQLVENTFADELGEGLFEDYLDRDEFHHIALERLIKQPDSPWFDDVSTAEVEGRDEIVRRSFKEAIAYLSDRFGDTPSRWTWGRLHTMTFAHDPLGKSGIGPLEMLFNRGPIPARGSGYTVDAASFDYTAPFAVTHGVSYRQIIELGDWENSLFIHTTGQSGHPLHKHYADMIAPWQAVEYHPMHFDKASVEADKEGVLILTP
;
A
#
# COMPACT_ATOMS: atom_id res chain seq x y z
N GLY A 1 -22.10 -19.12 -15.83
CA GLY A 1 -21.45 -20.25 -16.49
C GLY A 1 -21.74 -20.19 -17.98
N GLN A 2 -20.88 -20.77 -18.81
CA GLN A 2 -21.15 -20.94 -20.24
C GLN A 2 -21.65 -22.38 -20.48
N ASP A 3 -22.52 -22.56 -21.47
CA ASP A 3 -23.12 -23.87 -21.79
C ASP A 3 -22.10 -24.87 -22.35
N GLU A 4 -21.05 -24.37 -22.98
CA GLU A 4 -19.91 -25.16 -23.45
C GLU A 4 -18.68 -24.92 -22.56
N PRO A 5 -17.87 -25.96 -22.29
CA PRO A 5 -16.63 -25.79 -21.55
C PRO A 5 -15.67 -24.90 -22.33
N ALA A 6 -15.09 -23.90 -21.66
CA ALA A 6 -13.97 -23.16 -22.22
C ALA A 6 -12.73 -24.07 -22.27
N VAL A 7 -12.27 -24.40 -23.48
CA VAL A 7 -11.01 -25.13 -23.70
C VAL A 7 -9.90 -24.10 -23.83
N LEU A 8 -8.92 -24.17 -22.94
CA LEU A 8 -7.73 -23.30 -22.94
C LEU A 8 -6.50 -24.11 -23.32
N GLU A 9 -5.73 -23.62 -24.29
CA GLU A 9 -4.41 -24.15 -24.61
C GLU A 9 -3.37 -23.51 -23.69
N VAL A 10 -2.61 -24.34 -22.96
CA VAL A 10 -1.52 -23.86 -22.11
C VAL A 10 -0.20 -24.36 -22.69
N ARG A 11 0.64 -23.43 -23.13
CA ARG A 11 1.95 -23.72 -23.72
C ARG A 11 3.03 -23.48 -22.67
N LEU A 12 3.96 -24.43 -22.53
CA LEU A 12 5.04 -24.39 -21.53
C LEU A 12 6.40 -24.49 -22.21
N THR A 13 7.38 -23.76 -21.69
CA THR A 13 8.80 -23.91 -22.00
C THR A 13 9.58 -24.34 -20.75
N GLY A 14 10.90 -24.51 -20.85
CA GLY A 14 11.76 -24.70 -19.68
C GLY A 14 11.76 -23.51 -18.72
N HIS A 15 11.30 -22.33 -19.15
CA HIS A 15 11.23 -21.12 -18.33
C HIS A 15 9.83 -20.88 -17.72
N GLY A 16 8.82 -21.65 -18.10
CA GLY A 16 7.45 -21.50 -17.60
C GLY A 16 6.40 -21.33 -18.70
N PRO A 17 5.17 -20.92 -18.34
CA PRO A 17 4.09 -20.72 -19.29
C PRO A 17 4.33 -19.56 -20.25
N ILE A 18 3.90 -19.73 -21.49
CA ILE A 18 3.79 -18.65 -22.47
C ILE A 18 2.58 -17.78 -22.09
N ILE A 19 2.79 -16.47 -21.96
CA ILE A 19 1.77 -15.53 -21.46
C ILE A 19 1.09 -14.71 -22.56
N ASN A 20 1.52 -14.82 -23.82
CA ASN A 20 0.96 -14.08 -24.95
C ASN A 20 -0.56 -14.24 -25.09
N ASP A 21 -1.08 -15.43 -24.77
CA ASP A 21 -2.50 -15.75 -24.98
C ASP A 21 -3.41 -15.16 -23.88
N VAL A 22 -2.83 -14.78 -22.73
CA VAL A 22 -3.57 -14.27 -21.55
C VAL A 22 -3.31 -12.80 -21.25
N VAL A 23 -2.19 -12.25 -21.71
CA VAL A 23 -1.88 -10.82 -21.58
C VAL A 23 -2.29 -10.11 -22.86
N LYS A 24 -3.35 -9.30 -22.75
CA LYS A 24 -4.00 -8.64 -23.90
C LYS A 24 -3.03 -7.85 -24.78
N SER A 25 -2.08 -7.13 -24.19
CA SER A 25 -1.06 -6.33 -24.92
C SER A 25 -0.03 -7.18 -25.68
N LEU A 26 0.07 -8.48 -25.39
CA LEU A 26 1.03 -9.40 -26.02
C LEU A 26 0.42 -10.30 -27.09
N LYS A 27 -0.90 -10.28 -27.26
CA LYS A 27 -1.63 -11.23 -28.12
C LYS A 27 -1.15 -11.23 -29.57
N ASP A 28 -0.91 -10.04 -30.12
CA ASP A 28 -0.44 -9.85 -31.49
C ASP A 28 1.08 -9.59 -31.55
N SER A 29 1.78 -9.75 -30.42
CA SER A 29 3.23 -9.55 -30.38
C SER A 29 3.94 -10.67 -31.17
N PRO A 30 4.89 -10.32 -32.06
CA PRO A 30 5.72 -11.32 -32.72
C PRO A 30 6.70 -12.00 -31.75
N GLN A 31 6.89 -11.43 -30.55
CA GLN A 31 7.74 -12.00 -29.51
C GLN A 31 6.93 -12.92 -28.60
N VAL A 32 7.39 -14.16 -28.47
CA VAL A 32 6.82 -15.13 -27.54
C VAL A 32 7.48 -14.95 -26.18
N LEU A 33 6.69 -14.58 -25.16
CA LEU A 33 7.17 -14.35 -23.80
C LEU A 33 6.77 -15.52 -22.90
N ALA A 34 7.77 -16.12 -22.27
CA ALA A 34 7.58 -17.10 -21.20
C ALA A 34 7.77 -16.41 -19.83
N PHE A 35 6.93 -16.77 -18.85
CA PHE A 35 6.97 -16.19 -17.51
C PHE A 35 7.58 -17.17 -16.51
N ARG A 36 8.75 -16.82 -15.97
CA ARG A 36 9.42 -17.59 -14.90
C ARG A 36 9.17 -16.94 -13.55
N TRP A 37 8.49 -17.65 -12.65
CA TRP A 37 8.13 -17.16 -11.33
C TRP A 37 8.31 -18.27 -10.29
N THR A 38 8.87 -17.92 -9.12
CA THR A 38 9.14 -18.87 -8.04
C THR A 38 7.89 -19.57 -7.51
N ALA A 39 6.70 -18.95 -7.63
CA ALA A 39 5.44 -19.60 -7.29
C ALA A 39 5.13 -20.85 -8.14
N LEU A 40 5.74 -20.95 -9.33
CA LEU A 40 5.54 -22.06 -10.26
C LEU A 40 6.49 -23.24 -9.99
N GLU A 41 7.48 -23.09 -9.10
CA GLU A 41 8.43 -24.17 -8.76
C GLU A 41 7.94 -25.08 -7.62
N GLY A 42 6.75 -24.79 -7.05
CA GLY A 42 6.20 -25.49 -5.89
C GLY A 42 6.87 -25.04 -4.57
N GLY A 43 6.40 -25.57 -3.44
CA GLY A 43 6.92 -25.13 -2.14
C GLY A 43 6.35 -25.87 -0.95
N ARG A 44 6.85 -25.51 0.24
CA ARG A 44 6.44 -26.10 1.53
C ARG A 44 5.81 -25.07 2.46
N LEU A 45 5.04 -24.14 1.87
CA LEU A 45 4.40 -23.03 2.58
C LEU A 45 3.55 -23.51 3.77
N PHE A 46 2.73 -24.55 3.59
CA PHE A 46 1.92 -25.10 4.69
C PHE A 46 2.76 -25.67 5.83
N GLN A 47 3.91 -26.27 5.53
CA GLN A 47 4.85 -26.72 6.56
C GLN A 47 5.44 -25.52 7.30
N SER A 48 5.80 -24.46 6.58
CA SER A 48 6.30 -23.21 7.18
C SER A 48 5.26 -22.62 8.15
N VAL A 49 4.01 -22.46 7.72
CA VAL A 49 2.92 -21.95 8.55
C VAL A 49 2.71 -22.82 9.80
N TYR A 50 2.69 -24.14 9.65
CA TYR A 50 2.54 -25.05 10.79
C TYR A 50 3.70 -24.90 11.80
N MET A 51 4.94 -24.81 11.31
CA MET A 51 6.11 -24.65 12.17
C MET A 51 6.16 -23.27 12.84
N LEU A 52 5.76 -22.20 12.15
CA LEU A 52 5.66 -20.85 12.72
C LEU A 52 4.72 -20.83 13.92
N ASN A 53 3.56 -21.49 13.82
CA ASN A 53 2.60 -21.58 14.92
C ASN A 53 3.09 -22.42 16.13
N GLN A 54 4.24 -23.11 16.01
CA GLN A 54 4.84 -23.90 17.09
C GLN A 54 6.19 -23.37 17.57
N ALA A 55 6.76 -22.39 16.88
CA ALA A 55 8.07 -21.85 17.18
C ALA A 55 8.09 -21.20 18.57
N ARG A 56 9.15 -21.47 19.32
CA ARG A 56 9.31 -21.01 20.71
C ARG A 56 10.47 -20.04 20.91
N ASN A 57 11.27 -19.84 19.87
CA ASN A 57 12.45 -19.01 19.88
C ASN A 57 12.78 -18.57 18.44
N TRP A 58 13.76 -17.69 18.33
CA TRP A 58 14.22 -17.13 17.07
C TRP A 58 14.73 -18.19 16.08
N GLU A 59 15.45 -19.20 16.57
CA GLU A 59 16.02 -20.26 15.74
C GLU A 59 14.92 -21.13 15.11
N GLU A 60 13.92 -21.53 15.88
CA GLU A 60 12.75 -22.27 15.40
C GLU A 60 11.91 -21.42 14.44
N PHE A 61 11.75 -20.13 14.72
CA PHE A 61 11.09 -19.18 13.84
C PHE A 61 11.79 -19.10 12.47
N ARG A 62 13.12 -18.90 12.46
CA ARG A 62 13.90 -18.90 11.21
C ARG A 62 13.86 -20.25 10.51
N ALA A 63 13.94 -21.36 11.25
CA ALA A 63 13.83 -22.70 10.68
C ALA A 63 12.50 -22.92 9.96
N ALA A 64 11.39 -22.41 10.50
CA ALA A 64 10.10 -22.42 9.83
C ALA A 64 10.12 -21.59 8.53
N LEU A 65 10.72 -20.40 8.55
CA LEU A 65 10.80 -19.51 7.39
C LEU A 65 11.68 -20.02 6.25
N ARG A 66 12.59 -20.97 6.50
CA ARG A 66 13.32 -21.68 5.43
C ARG A 66 12.41 -22.45 4.47
N HIS A 67 11.17 -22.73 4.87
CA HIS A 67 10.16 -23.39 4.04
C HIS A 67 9.21 -22.41 3.34
N TRP A 68 9.32 -21.11 3.64
CA TRP A 68 8.55 -20.04 3.03
C TRP A 68 9.24 -19.52 1.77
N VAL A 69 9.03 -20.21 0.66
CA VAL A 69 9.67 -19.88 -0.63
C VAL A 69 8.91 -18.82 -1.44
N VAL A 70 7.62 -18.62 -1.18
CA VAL A 70 6.76 -17.67 -1.90
C VAL A 70 5.45 -17.43 -1.12
N PRO A 71 4.83 -16.23 -1.23
CA PRO A 71 5.42 -14.98 -1.73
C PRO A 71 6.54 -14.48 -0.80
N ALA A 72 7.50 -13.74 -1.35
CA ALA A 72 8.52 -13.09 -0.52
C ALA A 72 7.85 -12.08 0.43
N GLN A 73 8.26 -12.09 1.70
CA GLN A 73 7.63 -11.31 2.77
C GLN A 73 8.66 -10.81 3.78
N ASN A 74 8.29 -9.74 4.47
CA ASN A 74 9.02 -9.21 5.62
C ASN A 74 8.38 -9.77 6.90
N PHE A 75 9.06 -10.68 7.57
CA PHE A 75 8.60 -11.23 8.85
C PHE A 75 9.23 -10.46 10.01
N VAL A 76 8.39 -10.03 10.96
CA VAL A 76 8.81 -9.47 12.24
C VAL A 76 8.51 -10.46 13.37
N TYR A 77 9.43 -10.55 14.34
CA TYR A 77 9.40 -11.50 15.45
C TYR A 77 9.54 -10.74 16.77
N ALA A 78 8.88 -11.23 17.81
CA ALA A 78 9.12 -10.85 19.19
C ALA A 78 8.77 -12.01 20.15
N ASP A 79 9.42 -12.07 21.31
CA ASP A 79 9.13 -13.09 22.33
C ASP A 79 9.08 -12.56 23.78
N VAL A 80 8.66 -13.44 24.68
CA VAL A 80 8.48 -13.15 26.11
C VAL A 80 9.79 -12.93 26.86
N GLU A 81 10.95 -13.23 26.26
CA GLU A 81 12.27 -12.91 26.82
C GLU A 81 12.68 -11.47 26.47
N GLY A 82 11.89 -10.77 25.65
CA GLY A 82 12.14 -9.40 25.22
C GLY A 82 12.99 -9.31 23.95
N ASN A 83 13.17 -10.41 23.22
CA ASN A 83 13.88 -10.37 21.94
C ASN A 83 12.96 -9.86 20.83
N ILE A 84 13.55 -9.23 19.81
CA ILE A 84 12.89 -8.84 18.57
C ILE A 84 13.73 -9.25 17.36
N GLY A 85 13.07 -9.58 16.25
CA GLY A 85 13.75 -10.06 15.05
C GLY A 85 13.05 -9.65 13.75
N TYR A 86 13.83 -9.63 12.68
CA TYR A 86 13.41 -9.37 11.31
C TYR A 86 14.01 -10.43 10.39
N GLN A 87 13.20 -11.00 9.50
CA GLN A 87 13.66 -11.94 8.49
C GLN A 87 12.88 -11.70 7.18
N THR A 88 13.60 -11.37 6.10
CA THR A 88 13.05 -11.53 4.76
C THR A 88 12.92 -13.03 4.45
N SER A 89 11.77 -13.47 3.94
CA SER A 89 11.57 -14.81 3.41
C SER A 89 11.25 -14.77 1.91
N GLY A 90 11.22 -15.94 1.30
CA GLY A 90 11.00 -16.12 -0.13
C GLY A 90 12.28 -16.48 -0.89
N ASP A 91 12.12 -17.26 -1.95
CA ASP A 91 13.18 -17.57 -2.88
C ASP A 91 13.35 -16.39 -3.84
N ILE A 92 14.55 -15.81 -3.84
CA ILE A 92 14.93 -14.70 -4.73
C ILE A 92 15.99 -15.23 -5.69
N PRO A 93 15.72 -15.30 -7.00
CA PRO A 93 16.63 -15.91 -7.96
C PRO A 93 17.85 -15.03 -8.22
N ILE A 94 19.02 -15.65 -8.21
CA ILE A 94 20.27 -15.08 -8.73
C ILE A 94 20.26 -15.30 -10.23
N ARG A 95 20.38 -14.22 -11.00
CA ARG A 95 20.39 -14.26 -12.47
C ARG A 95 21.83 -14.17 -12.96
N ALA A 96 22.18 -14.98 -13.97
CA ALA A 96 23.50 -14.92 -14.61
C ALA A 96 23.80 -13.54 -15.22
N ASN A 97 22.75 -12.87 -15.74
CA ASN A 97 22.83 -11.53 -16.27
C ASN A 97 21.48 -10.81 -16.10
N GLY A 98 21.52 -9.48 -16.07
CA GLY A 98 20.35 -8.62 -15.91
C GLY A 98 19.69 -8.72 -14.53
N GLN A 99 18.64 -7.91 -14.35
CA GLN A 99 17.94 -7.75 -13.06
C GLN A 99 16.45 -8.14 -13.15
N GLY A 100 16.02 -8.69 -14.29
CA GLY A 100 14.62 -9.10 -14.50
C GLY A 100 13.64 -7.95 -14.70
N LEU A 101 14.12 -6.74 -15.02
CA LEU A 101 13.29 -5.55 -15.28
C LEU A 101 12.67 -5.53 -16.68
N VAL A 102 13.23 -6.28 -17.62
CA VAL A 102 12.76 -6.37 -19.01
C VAL A 102 12.83 -7.82 -19.48
N PRO A 103 12.04 -8.21 -20.50
CA PRO A 103 12.20 -9.50 -21.16
C PRO A 103 13.62 -9.70 -21.71
N VAL A 104 14.10 -10.95 -21.66
CA VAL A 104 15.45 -11.32 -22.07
C VAL A 104 15.44 -12.56 -22.97
N PRO A 105 16.46 -12.78 -23.82
CA PRO A 105 16.55 -13.99 -24.65
C PRO A 105 16.56 -15.28 -23.82
N GLY A 106 15.51 -16.08 -23.92
CA GLY A 106 15.42 -17.40 -23.25
C GLY A 106 16.24 -18.50 -23.92
N TRP A 107 16.74 -18.30 -25.14
CA TRP A 107 17.41 -19.36 -25.93
C TRP A 107 18.94 -19.33 -25.85
N THR A 108 19.54 -18.31 -25.24
CA THR A 108 21.02 -18.17 -25.19
C THR A 108 21.64 -18.79 -23.93
N GLY A 109 20.85 -18.96 -22.87
CA GLY A 109 21.32 -19.38 -21.55
C GLY A 109 22.02 -18.27 -20.74
N GLU A 110 22.20 -17.08 -21.31
CA GLU A 110 22.95 -15.96 -20.68
C GLU A 110 22.23 -15.32 -19.49
N TYR A 111 20.92 -15.51 -19.38
CA TYR A 111 20.05 -14.89 -18.37
C TYR A 111 19.41 -15.90 -17.43
N GLU A 112 19.90 -17.14 -17.41
CA GLU A 112 19.37 -18.19 -16.55
C GLU A 112 19.46 -17.85 -15.07
N TRP A 113 18.54 -18.42 -14.30
CA TRP A 113 18.69 -18.45 -12.85
C TRP A 113 19.81 -19.43 -12.49
N THR A 114 20.84 -18.95 -11.82
CA THR A 114 22.00 -19.75 -11.39
C THR A 114 21.83 -20.34 -9.99
N GLY A 115 20.74 -19.97 -9.32
CA GLY A 115 20.37 -20.42 -7.99
C GLY A 115 19.46 -19.40 -7.32
N TYR A 116 19.33 -19.53 -6.01
CA TYR A 116 18.62 -18.60 -5.14
C TYR A 116 19.60 -17.95 -4.17
N ILE A 117 19.30 -16.74 -3.71
CA ILE A 117 20.02 -16.15 -2.57
C ILE A 117 19.90 -17.14 -1.40
N PRO A 118 21.02 -17.59 -0.81
CA PRO A 118 20.95 -18.49 0.33
C PRO A 118 20.14 -17.89 1.48
N PHE A 119 19.30 -18.68 2.15
CA PHE A 119 18.41 -18.17 3.22
C PHE A 119 19.15 -17.40 4.32
N ASP A 120 20.35 -17.86 4.69
CA ASP A 120 21.17 -17.21 5.71
C ASP A 120 21.85 -15.93 5.24
N GLU A 121 21.81 -15.65 3.94
CA GLU A 121 22.28 -14.42 3.35
C GLU A 121 21.14 -13.42 3.11
N LEU A 122 19.88 -13.87 3.12
CA LEU A 122 18.71 -12.98 3.06
C LEU A 122 18.72 -11.96 4.20
N PRO A 123 18.18 -10.74 3.99
CA PRO A 123 18.18 -9.70 5.01
C PRO A 123 17.54 -10.17 6.31
N SER A 124 18.27 -10.04 7.41
CA SER A 124 17.80 -10.40 8.75
C SER A 124 18.45 -9.53 9.81
N ALA A 125 17.76 -9.37 10.94
CA ALA A 125 18.29 -8.70 12.13
C ALA A 125 17.70 -9.35 13.38
N TYR A 126 18.50 -9.47 14.44
CA TYR A 126 18.06 -9.99 15.73
C TYR A 126 18.59 -9.10 16.83
N ASN A 127 17.70 -8.56 17.66
CA ASN A 127 17.99 -7.55 18.69
C ASN A 127 18.87 -6.39 18.17
N PRO A 128 18.43 -5.68 17.11
CA PRO A 128 19.20 -4.57 16.57
C PRO A 128 19.37 -3.47 17.63
N PRO A 129 20.48 -2.69 17.58
CA PRO A 129 20.77 -1.64 18.55
C PRO A 129 19.78 -0.47 18.51
N THR A 130 18.91 -0.42 17.49
CA THR A 130 17.79 0.52 17.41
C THR A 130 16.69 0.23 18.44
N HIS A 131 16.63 -1.00 18.98
CA HIS A 131 15.59 -1.48 19.89
C HIS A 131 14.15 -1.46 19.32
N PHE A 132 14.01 -1.29 18.01
CA PHE A 132 12.76 -1.44 17.27
C PHE A 132 13.05 -1.96 15.85
N ILE A 133 12.01 -2.50 15.22
CA ILE A 133 12.01 -2.95 13.83
C ILE A 133 10.78 -2.33 13.16
N VAL A 134 11.00 -1.69 12.01
CA VAL A 134 9.94 -1.10 11.19
C VAL A 134 10.07 -1.61 9.76
N THR A 135 8.98 -2.14 9.24
CA THR A 135 8.87 -2.55 7.84
C THR A 135 7.54 -2.01 7.32
N ALA A 136 7.58 -1.12 6.34
CA ALA A 136 6.39 -0.53 5.74
C ALA A 136 6.53 -0.49 4.21
N ASN A 137 6.92 -1.64 3.63
CA ASN A 137 7.18 -1.84 2.20
C ASN A 137 8.30 -0.95 1.60
N ASN A 138 9.00 -0.19 2.44
CA ASN A 138 10.18 0.57 2.09
C ASN A 138 11.36 -0.35 1.71
N LYS A 139 12.37 0.23 1.04
CA LYS A 139 13.64 -0.46 0.75
C LYS A 139 14.23 -1.11 2.01
N VAL A 140 14.56 -2.40 1.91
CA VAL A 140 15.01 -3.24 3.04
C VAL A 140 16.53 -3.22 3.23
N VAL A 141 17.30 -3.11 2.15
CA VAL A 141 18.76 -3.25 2.14
C VAL A 141 19.45 -1.98 1.67
N PRO A 142 20.68 -1.70 2.12
CA PRO A 142 21.49 -0.62 1.57
C PRO A 142 21.93 -0.92 0.12
N ASP A 143 22.44 0.11 -0.57
CA ASP A 143 22.86 0.02 -1.98
C ASP A 143 24.05 -0.92 -2.22
N ASP A 144 24.84 -1.18 -1.17
CA ASP A 144 26.03 -2.04 -1.20
C ASP A 144 25.76 -3.50 -0.79
N TYR A 145 24.48 -3.87 -0.58
CA TYR A 145 24.10 -5.25 -0.28
C TYR A 145 24.46 -6.17 -1.46
N PRO A 146 25.10 -7.34 -1.23
CA PRO A 146 25.76 -8.11 -2.29
C PRO A 146 24.81 -8.75 -3.29
N TYR A 147 23.51 -8.84 -2.99
CA TYR A 147 22.52 -9.44 -3.87
C TYR A 147 21.48 -8.43 -4.35
N PHE A 148 21.07 -8.57 -5.59
CA PHE A 148 19.92 -7.85 -6.11
C PHE A 148 18.62 -8.45 -5.55
N ILE A 149 17.78 -7.59 -4.93
CA ILE A 149 16.45 -7.97 -4.40
C ILE A 149 15.33 -7.41 -5.28
N SER A 150 15.26 -6.08 -5.43
CA SER A 150 14.21 -5.38 -6.15
C SER A 150 14.69 -3.97 -6.52
N TYR A 151 14.00 -3.32 -7.47
CA TYR A 151 13.98 -1.85 -7.65
C TYR A 151 12.62 -1.23 -7.31
N GLU A 152 11.64 -2.06 -6.99
CA GLU A 152 10.27 -1.68 -6.68
C GLU A 152 10.04 -1.82 -5.17
N TRP A 153 9.73 -0.70 -4.52
CA TRP A 153 9.37 -0.58 -3.11
C TRP A 153 8.54 0.68 -2.91
N SER A 154 7.75 0.73 -1.83
CA SER A 154 7.01 1.92 -1.45
C SER A 154 7.94 3.07 -1.06
N ALA A 155 7.51 4.30 -1.35
CA ALA A 155 8.09 5.52 -0.83
C ALA A 155 8.26 5.43 0.70
N PRO A 156 9.33 6.01 1.27
CA PRO A 156 9.74 5.72 2.63
C PRO A 156 8.86 6.36 3.70
N TYR A 157 7.84 7.16 3.34
CA TYR A 157 7.11 8.04 4.24
C TYR A 157 6.46 7.30 5.42
N ARG A 158 5.80 6.17 5.18
CA ARG A 158 5.19 5.37 6.26
C ARG A 158 6.23 4.89 7.25
N ALA A 159 7.34 4.32 6.76
CA ALA A 159 8.43 3.84 7.62
C ALA A 159 9.07 5.00 8.40
N GLN A 160 9.37 6.12 7.74
CA GLN A 160 9.92 7.31 8.38
C GLN A 160 8.99 7.85 9.47
N ARG A 161 7.69 7.91 9.20
CA ARG A 161 6.68 8.38 10.15
C ARG A 161 6.57 7.46 11.37
N ILE A 162 6.54 6.14 11.16
CA ILE A 162 6.52 5.17 12.26
C ILE A 162 7.79 5.31 13.10
N VAL A 163 8.98 5.39 12.48
CA VAL A 163 10.24 5.59 13.22
C VAL A 163 10.22 6.88 14.02
N HIS A 164 9.76 7.99 13.44
CA HIS A 164 9.60 9.26 14.14
C HIS A 164 8.72 9.12 15.39
N LEU A 165 7.57 8.45 15.28
CA LEU A 165 6.67 8.26 16.41
C LEU A 165 7.22 7.28 17.47
N LEU A 166 7.90 6.21 17.05
CA LEU A 166 8.53 5.25 17.96
C LEU A 166 9.67 5.88 18.76
N THR A 167 10.39 6.82 18.16
CA THR A 167 11.54 7.50 18.77
C THR A 167 11.18 8.78 19.53
N ALA A 168 9.92 9.20 19.48
CA ALA A 168 9.45 10.37 20.21
C ALA A 168 9.35 10.14 21.73
N LYS A 169 9.40 8.88 22.19
CA LYS A 169 9.33 8.48 23.60
C LYS A 169 10.29 7.34 23.88
N ASP A 170 10.88 7.33 25.08
CA ASP A 170 11.77 6.24 25.52
C ASP A 170 11.03 4.91 25.75
N LYS A 171 9.75 4.97 26.12
CA LYS A 171 8.87 3.82 26.35
C LYS A 171 7.49 4.13 25.79
N LEU A 172 6.91 3.13 25.14
CA LEU A 172 5.61 3.21 24.49
C LEU A 172 4.62 2.29 25.19
N SER A 173 3.41 2.78 25.38
CA SER A 173 2.26 2.03 25.87
C SER A 173 1.45 1.47 24.70
N VAL A 174 0.51 0.56 24.97
CA VAL A 174 -0.51 0.11 24.01
C VAL A 174 -1.24 1.30 23.38
N GLN A 175 -1.55 2.35 24.16
CA GLN A 175 -2.21 3.55 23.64
C GLN A 175 -1.35 4.32 22.64
N ASP A 176 -0.03 4.31 22.79
CA ASP A 176 0.88 4.94 21.82
C ASP A 176 0.88 4.17 20.49
N PHE A 177 0.86 2.82 20.54
CA PHE A 177 0.74 2.02 19.32
C PHE A 177 -0.60 2.23 18.61
N ARG A 178 -1.70 2.43 19.35
CA ARG A 178 -3.00 2.82 18.76
C ARG A 178 -2.90 4.15 18.02
N GLN A 179 -2.20 5.13 18.59
CA GLN A 179 -1.98 6.43 17.96
C GLN A 179 -1.11 6.32 16.71
N ILE A 180 -0.06 5.49 16.73
CA ILE A 180 0.77 5.21 15.55
C ILE A 180 -0.10 4.61 14.43
N GLN A 181 -0.91 3.60 14.74
CA GLN A 181 -1.79 2.95 13.76
C GLN A 181 -2.91 3.87 13.23
N ALA A 182 -3.21 4.97 13.91
CA ALA A 182 -4.18 5.98 13.50
C ALA A 182 -3.56 7.21 12.81
N ASP A 183 -2.23 7.26 12.62
CA ASP A 183 -1.55 8.46 12.15
C ASP A 183 -1.79 8.72 10.65
N THR A 184 -2.39 9.88 10.37
CA THR A 184 -2.76 10.36 9.03
C THR A 184 -1.84 11.47 8.52
N TYR A 185 -0.65 11.64 9.12
CA TYR A 185 0.26 12.74 8.78
C TYR A 185 0.88 12.53 7.39
N SER A 186 0.77 13.54 6.54
CA SER A 186 1.28 13.55 5.17
C SER A 186 2.65 14.20 5.10
N ILE A 187 3.72 13.38 5.11
CA ILE A 187 5.08 13.85 4.81
C ILE A 187 5.15 14.51 3.42
N PRO A 188 4.52 13.97 2.35
CA PRO A 188 4.46 14.66 1.06
C PRO A 188 3.81 16.04 1.16
N GLY A 189 2.71 16.18 1.92
CA GLY A 189 2.05 17.46 2.16
C GLY A 189 2.98 18.47 2.82
N GLU A 190 3.65 18.07 3.89
CA GLU A 190 4.64 18.90 4.59
C GLU A 190 5.77 19.39 3.66
N GLN A 191 6.23 18.54 2.74
CA GLN A 191 7.32 18.86 1.83
C GLN A 191 6.89 19.75 0.64
N LEU A 192 5.67 19.56 0.13
CA LEU A 192 5.21 20.18 -1.13
C LEU A 192 4.37 21.46 -0.92
N VAL A 193 3.61 21.55 0.18
CA VAL A 193 2.79 22.73 0.47
C VAL A 193 3.59 24.04 0.55
N PRO A 194 4.86 24.09 1.00
CA PRO A 194 5.65 25.32 0.94
C PRO A 194 5.76 25.94 -0.46
N TYR A 195 5.81 25.12 -1.53
CA TYR A 195 5.84 25.63 -2.91
C TYR A 195 4.49 26.26 -3.31
N LEU A 196 3.38 25.69 -2.83
CA LEU A 196 2.04 26.28 -2.99
C LEU A 196 1.91 27.58 -2.19
N LEU A 197 2.43 27.66 -0.96
CA LEU A 197 2.30 28.86 -0.13
C LEU A 197 3.20 30.03 -0.59
N ALA A 198 4.18 29.77 -1.46
CA ALA A 198 5.00 30.80 -2.10
C ALA A 198 4.29 31.49 -3.28
N LEU A 199 3.15 30.96 -3.71
CA LEU A 199 2.33 31.49 -4.79
C LEU A 199 1.61 32.78 -4.37
N GLU A 200 1.72 33.83 -5.17
CA GLU A 200 0.83 34.99 -5.06
C GLU A 200 -0.60 34.59 -5.50
N PRO A 201 -1.64 34.76 -4.66
CA PRO A 201 -3.01 34.36 -5.01
C PRO A 201 -3.58 35.21 -6.14
N GLN A 202 -4.26 34.58 -7.10
CA GLN A 202 -4.98 35.26 -8.17
C GLN A 202 -6.49 35.27 -7.90
N GLY A 203 -6.93 36.21 -7.06
CA GLY A 203 -8.33 36.40 -6.70
C GLY A 203 -8.75 35.70 -5.41
N THR A 204 -10.00 35.92 -5.00
CA THR A 204 -10.47 35.55 -3.66
C THR A 204 -10.57 34.04 -3.42
N LEU A 205 -10.84 33.25 -4.46
CA LEU A 205 -10.96 31.80 -4.34
C LEU A 205 -9.59 31.15 -4.07
N GLU A 206 -8.56 31.55 -4.80
CA GLU A 206 -7.19 31.06 -4.56
C GLU A 206 -6.66 31.49 -3.19
N GLU A 207 -6.93 32.74 -2.78
CA GLU A 207 -6.56 33.24 -1.45
C GLU A 207 -7.16 32.37 -0.34
N GLN A 208 -8.47 32.06 -0.42
CA GLN A 208 -9.15 31.20 0.55
C GLN A 208 -8.63 29.75 0.52
N ALA A 209 -8.28 29.22 -0.66
CA ALA A 209 -7.69 27.89 -0.76
C ALA A 209 -6.29 27.82 -0.12
N LEU A 210 -5.45 28.84 -0.34
CA LEU A 210 -4.15 28.96 0.33
C LEU A 210 -4.31 29.14 1.85
N GLU A 211 -5.35 29.82 2.33
CA GLU A 211 -5.67 29.88 3.76
C GLU A 211 -5.97 28.49 4.34
N GLN A 212 -6.72 27.64 3.63
CA GLN A 212 -6.97 26.26 4.07
C GLN A 212 -5.66 25.45 4.15
N LEU A 213 -4.78 25.58 3.15
CA LEU A 213 -3.47 24.93 3.15
C LEU A 213 -2.57 25.43 4.27
N ARG A 214 -2.60 26.73 4.57
CA ARG A 214 -1.82 27.33 5.67
C ARG A 214 -2.32 26.87 7.05
N ALA A 215 -3.62 26.62 7.19
CA ALA A 215 -4.23 26.12 8.42
C ALA A 215 -4.11 24.60 8.57
N TRP A 216 -3.76 23.89 7.50
CA TRP A 216 -3.66 22.44 7.50
C TRP A 216 -2.46 21.97 8.33
N ASP A 217 -2.72 21.06 9.26
CA ASP A 217 -1.71 20.43 10.13
C ASP A 217 -1.08 19.18 9.49
N PHE A 218 -1.20 19.06 8.17
CA PHE A 218 -0.77 17.93 7.35
C PHE A 218 -1.45 16.60 7.68
N ARG A 219 -2.56 16.58 8.41
CA ARG A 219 -3.35 15.35 8.65
C ARG A 219 -4.44 15.15 7.62
N ASN A 220 -4.48 13.97 7.01
CA ASN A 220 -5.50 13.57 6.02
C ASN A 220 -6.80 13.11 6.71
N GLU A 221 -7.40 13.97 7.54
CA GLU A 221 -8.67 13.68 8.20
C GLU A 221 -9.88 13.89 7.28
N ILE A 222 -10.99 13.19 7.56
CA ILE A 222 -12.23 13.20 6.76
C ILE A 222 -12.77 14.62 6.54
N ASP A 223 -12.66 15.50 7.52
CA ASP A 223 -13.15 16.87 7.50
C ASP A 223 -12.12 17.90 7.02
N SER A 224 -10.91 17.48 6.64
CA SER A 224 -9.81 18.38 6.29
C SER A 224 -9.94 18.95 4.87
N PRO A 225 -10.07 20.29 4.71
CA PRO A 225 -10.05 20.91 3.40
C PRO A 225 -8.66 21.01 2.80
N GLY A 226 -7.64 21.24 3.65
CA GLY A 226 -6.24 21.28 3.23
C GLY A 226 -5.79 19.96 2.61
N ALA A 227 -6.19 18.83 3.20
CA ALA A 227 -5.90 17.51 2.65
C ALA A 227 -6.54 17.33 1.26
N ALA A 228 -7.80 17.70 1.06
CA ALA A 228 -8.44 17.58 -0.26
C ALA A 228 -7.74 18.44 -1.32
N ILE A 229 -7.46 19.71 -0.99
CA ILE A 229 -6.75 20.63 -1.88
C ILE A 229 -5.39 20.05 -2.27
N PHE A 230 -4.62 19.58 -1.29
CA PHE A 230 -3.31 18.99 -1.53
C PHE A 230 -3.38 17.72 -2.40
N GLN A 231 -4.31 16.79 -2.11
CA GLN A 231 -4.42 15.55 -2.87
C GLN A 231 -4.80 15.80 -4.33
N VAL A 232 -5.72 16.74 -4.59
CA VAL A 232 -6.09 17.10 -5.97
C VAL A 232 -4.95 17.85 -6.66
N PHE A 233 -4.30 18.79 -5.98
CA PHE A 233 -3.10 19.46 -6.50
C PHE A 233 -2.02 18.45 -6.90
N TYR A 234 -1.76 17.47 -6.04
CA TYR A 234 -0.74 16.47 -6.30
C TYR A 234 -1.06 15.66 -7.57
N LEU A 235 -2.32 15.31 -7.80
CA LEU A 235 -2.74 14.64 -9.05
C LEU A 235 -2.44 15.50 -10.28
N GLN A 236 -2.83 16.77 -10.25
CA GLN A 236 -2.57 17.70 -11.36
C GLN A 236 -1.06 17.95 -11.55
N LEU A 237 -0.29 17.97 -10.46
CA LEU A 237 1.16 18.11 -10.53
C LEU A 237 1.81 16.93 -11.24
N VAL A 238 1.38 15.70 -10.94
CA VAL A 238 1.87 14.49 -11.61
C VAL A 238 1.53 14.53 -13.10
N GLU A 239 0.30 14.91 -13.45
CA GLU A 239 -0.13 15.03 -14.84
C GLU A 239 0.69 16.07 -15.60
N ASN A 240 0.78 17.29 -15.08
CA ASN A 240 1.51 18.40 -15.71
C ASN A 240 3.04 18.28 -15.69
N THR A 241 3.62 17.25 -15.06
CA THR A 241 5.07 17.02 -15.01
C THR A 241 5.51 15.81 -15.85
N PHE A 242 4.58 14.94 -16.26
CA PHE A 242 4.97 13.67 -16.88
C PHE A 242 4.14 13.28 -18.10
N ALA A 243 2.92 13.81 -18.24
CA ALA A 243 1.99 13.31 -19.24
C ALA A 243 2.45 13.62 -20.67
N ASP A 244 3.08 14.78 -20.90
CA ASP A 244 3.51 15.20 -22.23
C ASP A 244 4.77 14.47 -22.71
N GLU A 245 5.74 14.16 -21.84
CA GLU A 245 6.92 13.40 -22.25
C GLU A 245 6.67 11.89 -22.35
N LEU A 246 5.78 11.33 -21.51
CA LEU A 246 5.44 9.91 -21.56
C LEU A 246 4.41 9.60 -22.64
N GLY A 247 3.48 10.54 -22.91
CA GLY A 247 2.32 10.33 -23.76
C GLY A 247 1.25 9.44 -23.11
N GLU A 248 0.03 9.48 -23.65
CA GLU A 248 -1.19 8.93 -23.02
C GLU A 248 -1.04 7.49 -22.50
N GLY A 249 -0.59 6.56 -23.35
CA GLY A 249 -0.53 5.14 -22.97
C GLY A 249 0.52 4.82 -21.90
N LEU A 250 1.72 5.40 -22.00
CA LEU A 250 2.78 5.15 -21.01
C LEU A 250 2.51 5.92 -19.71
N PHE A 251 1.85 7.09 -19.79
CA PHE A 251 1.44 7.82 -18.61
C PHE A 251 0.37 7.06 -17.81
N GLU A 252 -0.62 6.45 -18.47
CA GLU A 252 -1.62 5.60 -17.79
C GLU A 252 -0.95 4.40 -17.09
N ASP A 253 -0.04 3.70 -17.76
CA ASP A 253 0.78 2.64 -17.16
C ASP A 253 1.66 3.17 -15.99
N TYR A 254 2.15 4.41 -16.09
CA TYR A 254 2.96 5.05 -15.05
C TYR A 254 2.13 5.39 -13.80
N LEU A 255 0.87 5.81 -13.97
CA LEU A 255 -0.05 6.08 -12.87
C LEU A 255 -0.50 4.80 -12.14
N ASP A 256 -0.63 3.68 -12.85
CA ASP A 256 -0.96 2.36 -12.27
C ASP A 256 0.22 1.77 -11.46
N ARG A 257 1.46 2.22 -11.74
CA ARG A 257 2.64 1.84 -10.98
C ARG A 257 2.73 2.63 -9.67
N ASP A 258 2.08 2.06 -8.65
CA ASP A 258 2.03 2.57 -7.29
C ASP A 258 3.38 3.20 -6.85
N GLU A 259 3.30 4.48 -6.48
CA GLU A 259 4.32 5.28 -5.79
C GLU A 259 5.56 5.73 -6.60
N PHE A 260 5.72 5.37 -7.88
CA PHE A 260 6.86 5.82 -8.71
C PHE A 260 6.92 7.32 -8.90
N HIS A 261 5.77 7.93 -9.19
CA HIS A 261 5.56 9.37 -9.33
C HIS A 261 5.94 10.15 -8.08
N HIS A 262 5.74 9.60 -6.88
CA HIS A 262 6.15 10.26 -5.63
C HIS A 262 7.66 10.31 -5.49
N ILE A 263 8.32 9.17 -5.71
CA ILE A 263 9.79 9.11 -5.62
C ILE A 263 10.43 10.02 -6.67
N ALA A 264 9.85 10.09 -7.87
CA ALA A 264 10.31 11.00 -8.93
C ALA A 264 10.09 12.47 -8.53
N LEU A 265 8.86 12.85 -8.16
CA LEU A 265 8.53 14.25 -7.80
C LEU A 265 9.31 14.76 -6.60
N GLU A 266 9.55 13.93 -5.57
CA GLU A 266 10.37 14.34 -4.40
C GLU A 266 11.79 14.78 -4.81
N ARG A 267 12.32 14.22 -5.91
CA ARG A 267 13.63 14.58 -6.46
C ARG A 267 13.54 15.76 -7.43
N LEU A 268 12.52 15.78 -8.28
CA LEU A 268 12.34 16.80 -9.31
C LEU A 268 11.96 18.16 -8.73
N ILE A 269 11.09 18.21 -7.72
CA ILE A 269 10.61 19.47 -7.11
C ILE A 269 11.75 20.35 -6.55
N LYS A 270 12.91 19.75 -6.26
CA LYS A 270 14.12 20.44 -5.77
C LYS A 270 14.97 21.04 -6.91
N GLN A 271 14.64 20.75 -8.16
CA GLN A 271 15.35 21.16 -9.38
C GLN A 271 14.41 22.07 -10.21
N PRO A 272 14.43 23.40 -9.98
CA PRO A 272 13.45 24.31 -10.60
C PRO A 272 13.48 24.31 -12.13
N ASP A 273 14.67 24.06 -12.71
CA ASP A 273 14.92 24.06 -14.16
C ASP A 273 14.95 22.62 -14.74
N SER A 274 14.33 21.64 -14.07
CA SER A 274 14.29 20.28 -14.59
C SER A 274 13.52 20.25 -15.91
N PRO A 275 14.02 19.58 -16.96
CA PRO A 275 13.31 19.48 -18.23
C PRO A 275 11.98 18.74 -18.13
N TRP A 276 11.72 18.03 -17.02
CA TRP A 276 10.42 17.40 -16.73
C TRP A 276 9.31 18.41 -16.35
N PHE A 277 9.66 19.68 -16.14
CA PHE A 277 8.64 20.72 -15.92
C PHE A 277 8.36 21.53 -17.18
N ASP A 278 9.05 21.23 -18.28
CA ASP A 278 8.84 21.90 -19.56
C ASP A 278 7.74 21.17 -20.32
N ASP A 279 6.64 21.85 -20.63
CA ASP A 279 5.58 21.24 -21.43
C ASP A 279 6.02 21.28 -22.89
N VAL A 280 6.50 20.13 -23.40
CA VAL A 280 7.11 20.04 -24.72
C VAL A 280 6.14 20.30 -25.87
N SER A 281 4.84 20.44 -25.55
CA SER A 281 3.79 20.82 -26.50
C SER A 281 3.63 22.33 -26.67
N THR A 282 4.21 23.15 -25.79
CA THR A 282 4.15 24.61 -25.87
C THR A 282 5.41 25.22 -26.49
N ALA A 283 5.37 26.53 -26.75
CA ALA A 283 6.50 27.27 -27.31
C ALA A 283 7.34 27.97 -26.24
N GLU A 284 6.77 28.16 -25.04
CA GLU A 284 7.49 28.71 -23.90
C GLU A 284 8.16 27.56 -23.15
N VAL A 285 9.24 27.84 -22.42
CA VAL A 285 9.88 26.82 -21.59
C VAL A 285 9.44 27.07 -20.16
N GLU A 286 8.67 26.15 -19.60
CA GLU A 286 8.21 26.25 -18.23
C GLU A 286 9.23 25.70 -17.22
N GLY A 287 9.22 26.28 -16.03
CA GLY A 287 9.92 25.74 -14.87
C GLY A 287 8.93 25.17 -13.86
N ARG A 288 9.49 24.67 -12.76
CA ARG A 288 8.71 24.12 -11.64
C ARG A 288 7.61 25.07 -11.16
N ASP A 289 7.91 26.36 -11.00
CA ASP A 289 6.98 27.29 -10.35
C ASP A 289 5.76 27.59 -11.25
N GLU A 290 5.96 27.60 -12.57
CA GLU A 290 4.89 27.67 -13.57
C GLU A 290 4.00 26.41 -13.55
N ILE A 291 4.60 25.21 -13.49
CA ILE A 291 3.86 23.94 -13.39
C ILE A 291 3.11 23.82 -12.06
N VAL A 292 3.72 24.21 -10.95
CA VAL A 292 3.07 24.25 -9.64
C VAL A 292 1.87 25.21 -9.66
N ARG A 293 2.03 26.39 -10.27
CA ARG A 293 0.93 27.35 -10.44
C ARG A 293 -0.22 26.77 -11.25
N ARG A 294 0.08 26.18 -12.41
CA ARG A 294 -0.89 25.55 -13.31
C ARG A 294 -1.70 24.48 -12.57
N SER A 295 -0.98 23.56 -11.93
CA SER A 295 -1.56 22.44 -11.17
C SER A 295 -2.44 22.90 -10.01
N PHE A 296 -2.05 23.98 -9.30
CA PHE A 296 -2.87 24.53 -8.22
C PHE A 296 -4.18 25.13 -8.72
N LYS A 297 -4.13 25.85 -9.85
CA LYS A 297 -5.32 26.43 -10.48
C LYS A 297 -6.30 25.35 -10.94
N GLU A 298 -5.80 24.29 -11.55
CA GLU A 298 -6.61 23.14 -11.99
C GLU A 298 -7.23 22.40 -10.81
N ALA A 299 -6.49 22.22 -9.71
CA ALA A 299 -7.03 21.61 -8.51
C ALA A 299 -8.16 22.43 -7.88
N ILE A 300 -8.02 23.75 -7.84
CA ILE A 300 -9.09 24.66 -7.39
C ILE A 300 -10.31 24.56 -8.30
N ALA A 301 -10.11 24.54 -9.62
CA ALA A 301 -11.21 24.40 -10.58
C ALA A 301 -11.96 23.07 -10.39
N TYR A 302 -11.22 21.96 -10.24
CA TYR A 302 -11.77 20.64 -9.98
C TYR A 302 -12.64 20.61 -8.71
N LEU A 303 -12.15 21.21 -7.63
CA LEU A 303 -12.85 21.23 -6.34
C LEU A 303 -14.06 22.17 -6.36
N SER A 304 -13.93 23.34 -7.01
CA SER A 304 -15.03 24.28 -7.19
C SER A 304 -16.17 23.67 -8.01
N ASP A 305 -15.88 23.00 -9.13
CA ASP A 305 -16.89 22.36 -9.96
C ASP A 305 -17.74 21.34 -9.18
N ARG A 306 -17.09 20.57 -8.30
CA ARG A 306 -17.75 19.52 -7.51
C ARG A 306 -18.47 20.02 -6.27
N PHE A 307 -17.92 21.03 -5.60
CA PHE A 307 -18.33 21.39 -4.24
C PHE A 307 -18.71 22.87 -4.06
N GLY A 308 -18.60 23.67 -5.13
CA GLY A 308 -18.82 25.12 -5.16
C GLY A 308 -17.62 25.94 -4.68
N ASP A 309 -17.70 27.27 -4.81
CA ASP A 309 -16.63 28.24 -4.52
C ASP A 309 -16.42 28.53 -3.02
N THR A 310 -16.49 27.52 -2.16
CA THR A 310 -16.25 27.66 -0.72
C THR A 310 -15.22 26.65 -0.27
N PRO A 311 -13.91 27.00 -0.27
CA PRO A 311 -12.83 26.07 0.01
C PRO A 311 -12.94 25.30 1.34
N SER A 312 -13.50 25.92 2.38
CA SER A 312 -13.72 25.27 3.67
C SER A 312 -14.73 24.10 3.62
N ARG A 313 -15.48 23.92 2.52
CA ARG A 313 -16.39 22.80 2.29
C ARG A 313 -15.79 21.66 1.47
N TRP A 314 -14.56 21.83 0.97
CA TRP A 314 -13.86 20.85 0.15
C TRP A 314 -13.20 19.79 1.03
N THR A 315 -13.97 19.07 1.84
CA THR A 315 -13.41 18.15 2.83
C THR A 315 -12.95 16.83 2.22
N TRP A 316 -11.83 16.28 2.68
CA TRP A 316 -11.21 15.06 2.12
C TRP A 316 -12.18 13.88 1.98
N GLY A 317 -12.96 13.57 3.01
CA GLY A 317 -13.89 12.45 3.01
C GLY A 317 -15.12 12.60 2.11
N ARG A 318 -15.29 13.74 1.43
CA ARG A 318 -16.27 13.89 0.33
C ARG A 318 -15.72 13.41 -1.01
N LEU A 319 -14.39 13.39 -1.16
CA LEU A 319 -13.70 12.79 -2.30
C LEU A 319 -13.34 11.34 -1.99
N HIS A 320 -12.68 11.15 -0.84
CA HIS A 320 -12.06 9.90 -0.47
C HIS A 320 -13.00 9.01 0.30
N THR A 321 -13.43 7.94 -0.35
CA THR A 321 -14.42 7.02 0.23
C THR A 321 -14.02 5.58 0.00
N MET A 322 -14.40 4.74 0.95
CA MET A 322 -14.22 3.30 0.88
C MET A 322 -15.56 2.61 0.73
N THR A 323 -15.62 1.65 -0.19
CA THR A 323 -16.78 0.76 -0.36
C THR A 323 -16.32 -0.67 -0.19
N PHE A 324 -16.88 -1.37 0.80
CA PHE A 324 -16.69 -2.80 0.95
C PHE A 324 -17.65 -3.51 -0.02
N ALA A 325 -17.18 -3.73 -1.23
CA ALA A 325 -17.93 -4.40 -2.28
C ALA A 325 -17.68 -5.91 -2.25
N HIS A 326 -18.76 -6.70 -2.33
CA HIS A 326 -18.65 -8.15 -2.43
C HIS A 326 -18.33 -8.54 -3.88
N ASP A 327 -17.29 -9.34 -4.10
CA ASP A 327 -17.01 -9.93 -5.42
C ASP A 327 -17.57 -11.37 -5.46
N PRO A 328 -18.47 -11.76 -6.39
CA PRO A 328 -18.99 -10.99 -7.53
C PRO A 328 -20.35 -10.30 -7.29
N LEU A 329 -21.08 -10.64 -6.23
CA LEU A 329 -22.51 -10.27 -6.08
C LEU A 329 -22.75 -8.77 -5.89
N GLY A 330 -21.79 -8.08 -5.29
CA GLY A 330 -21.75 -6.64 -5.10
C GLY A 330 -21.46 -5.84 -6.37
N LYS A 331 -21.15 -6.51 -7.48
CA LYS A 331 -20.91 -5.92 -8.82
C LYS A 331 -21.83 -6.56 -9.87
N SER A 332 -22.98 -7.05 -9.45
CA SER A 332 -23.88 -7.86 -10.29
C SER A 332 -24.70 -7.03 -11.29
N GLY A 333 -24.76 -5.70 -11.14
CA GLY A 333 -25.69 -4.83 -11.87
C GLY A 333 -27.12 -4.89 -11.34
N ILE A 334 -27.37 -5.65 -10.27
CA ILE A 334 -28.70 -5.85 -9.68
C ILE A 334 -28.74 -5.09 -8.34
N GLY A 335 -29.23 -3.85 -8.37
CA GLY A 335 -29.22 -2.93 -7.22
C GLY A 335 -29.64 -3.55 -5.87
N PRO A 336 -30.75 -4.31 -5.78
CA PRO A 336 -31.14 -4.97 -4.52
C PRO A 336 -30.11 -5.99 -3.98
N LEU A 337 -29.39 -6.69 -4.86
CA LEU A 337 -28.31 -7.59 -4.44
C LEU A 337 -27.11 -6.79 -3.97
N GLU A 338 -26.72 -5.77 -4.71
CA GLU A 338 -25.58 -4.91 -4.35
C GLU A 338 -25.82 -4.22 -2.99
N MET A 339 -27.03 -3.72 -2.74
CA MET A 339 -27.42 -3.14 -1.45
C MET A 339 -27.35 -4.15 -0.29
N LEU A 340 -27.65 -5.43 -0.55
CA LEU A 340 -27.59 -6.48 0.46
C LEU A 340 -26.14 -6.78 0.86
N PHE A 341 -25.25 -6.87 -0.12
CA PHE A 341 -23.87 -7.32 0.09
C PHE A 341 -22.88 -6.20 0.39
N ASN A 342 -23.03 -5.03 -0.23
CA ASN A 342 -22.05 -3.96 -0.13
C ASN A 342 -22.27 -3.10 1.12
N ARG A 343 -21.19 -2.50 1.62
CA ARG A 343 -21.25 -1.45 2.66
C ARG A 343 -20.45 -0.23 2.20
N GLY A 344 -21.10 0.93 2.24
CA GLY A 344 -20.54 2.21 1.81
C GLY A 344 -21.31 2.84 0.64
N PRO A 345 -20.77 3.92 0.04
CA PRO A 345 -19.46 4.51 0.35
C PRO A 345 -19.39 5.13 1.75
N ILE A 346 -18.24 4.99 2.41
CA ILE A 346 -17.96 5.56 3.74
C ILE A 346 -16.77 6.52 3.60
N PRO A 347 -16.84 7.74 4.15
CA PRO A 347 -15.68 8.65 4.16
C PRO A 347 -14.44 8.00 4.77
N ALA A 348 -13.32 8.08 4.07
CA ALA A 348 -12.04 7.54 4.52
C ALA A 348 -11.09 8.67 4.93
N ARG A 349 -10.27 8.39 5.94
CA ARG A 349 -9.11 9.21 6.32
C ARG A 349 -7.83 8.57 5.82
N GLY A 350 -6.72 9.28 5.93
CA GLY A 350 -5.43 8.83 5.44
C GLY A 350 -5.27 8.99 3.93
N SER A 351 -4.17 8.47 3.40
CA SER A 351 -3.89 8.30 1.98
C SER A 351 -2.92 7.12 1.80
N GLY A 352 -2.42 6.88 0.59
CA GLY A 352 -1.40 5.84 0.37
C GLY A 352 -0.05 6.06 1.08
N TYR A 353 0.20 7.28 1.57
CA TYR A 353 1.49 7.66 2.18
C TYR A 353 1.44 7.85 3.70
N THR A 354 0.25 7.71 4.29
CA THR A 354 0.05 7.82 5.74
C THR A 354 0.13 6.45 6.42
N VAL A 355 0.38 6.41 7.73
CA VAL A 355 0.47 5.14 8.47
C VAL A 355 -0.89 4.43 8.49
N ASP A 356 -1.97 5.18 8.77
CA ASP A 356 -3.34 4.71 8.52
C ASP A 356 -3.61 4.76 7.01
N ALA A 357 -3.19 3.72 6.30
CA ALA A 357 -3.10 3.71 4.84
C ALA A 357 -4.48 3.54 4.18
N ALA A 358 -4.75 4.40 3.20
CA ALA A 358 -5.95 4.39 2.36
C ALA A 358 -5.57 4.86 0.93
N SER A 359 -4.98 3.96 0.15
CA SER A 359 -4.55 4.24 -1.22
C SER A 359 -5.73 4.22 -2.18
N PHE A 360 -5.61 4.97 -3.28
CA PHE A 360 -6.53 4.95 -4.40
C PHE A 360 -5.74 4.85 -5.71
N ASP A 361 -6.40 4.38 -6.76
CA ASP A 361 -5.85 4.31 -8.12
C ASP A 361 -5.79 5.72 -8.74
N TYR A 362 -4.63 6.14 -9.21
CA TYR A 362 -4.43 7.47 -9.78
C TYR A 362 -5.18 7.68 -11.12
N THR A 363 -5.48 6.60 -11.86
CA THR A 363 -6.29 6.64 -13.10
C THR A 363 -7.80 6.78 -12.81
N ALA A 364 -8.25 6.37 -11.61
CA ALA A 364 -9.62 6.46 -11.15
C ALA A 364 -9.69 6.99 -9.70
N PRO A 365 -9.34 8.28 -9.49
CA PRO A 365 -8.91 8.75 -8.18
C PRO A 365 -10.00 8.80 -7.10
N PHE A 366 -9.49 8.82 -5.87
CA PHE A 366 -10.14 9.01 -4.58
C PHE A 366 -10.95 7.83 -4.01
N ALA A 367 -11.42 6.87 -4.82
CA ALA A 367 -12.00 5.66 -4.26
C ALA A 367 -10.89 4.79 -3.63
N VAL A 368 -11.02 4.42 -2.35
CA VAL A 368 -10.03 3.55 -1.69
C VAL A 368 -10.01 2.19 -2.38
N THR A 369 -8.85 1.81 -2.89
CA THR A 369 -8.61 0.50 -3.53
C THR A 369 -7.82 -0.43 -2.63
N HIS A 370 -6.91 0.11 -1.82
CA HIS A 370 -6.05 -0.63 -0.92
C HIS A 370 -5.88 0.10 0.41
N GLY A 371 -5.74 -0.63 1.51
CA GLY A 371 -5.59 -0.03 2.83
C GLY A 371 -5.53 -1.07 3.94
N VAL A 372 -5.75 -0.62 5.17
CA VAL A 372 -5.61 -1.45 6.38
C VAL A 372 -6.72 -2.49 6.49
N SER A 373 -6.44 -3.76 6.19
CA SER A 373 -7.41 -4.85 6.38
C SER A 373 -7.51 -5.35 7.83
N TYR A 374 -6.40 -5.26 8.57
CA TYR A 374 -6.26 -5.78 9.92
C TYR A 374 -5.26 -4.93 10.71
N ARG A 375 -5.55 -4.71 12.00
CA ARG A 375 -4.63 -4.09 12.97
C ARG A 375 -4.52 -4.99 14.19
N GLN A 376 -3.33 -5.05 14.78
CA GLN A 376 -3.12 -5.69 16.07
C GLN A 376 -2.07 -4.95 16.90
N ILE A 377 -2.19 -5.11 18.21
CA ILE A 377 -1.19 -4.72 19.20
C ILE A 377 -1.08 -5.89 20.16
N ILE A 378 0.12 -6.46 20.29
CA ILE A 378 0.36 -7.64 21.12
C ILE A 378 1.25 -7.22 22.29
N GLU A 379 0.78 -7.42 23.52
CA GLU A 379 1.57 -7.18 24.73
C GLU A 379 2.07 -8.52 25.29
N LEU A 380 3.33 -8.86 24.99
CA LEU A 380 3.90 -10.18 25.32
C LEU A 380 4.01 -10.45 26.83
N GLY A 381 4.06 -9.39 27.65
CA GLY A 381 4.07 -9.48 29.11
C GLY A 381 2.69 -9.68 29.73
N ASP A 382 1.62 -9.39 28.99
CA ASP A 382 0.22 -9.52 29.40
C ASP A 382 -0.67 -9.71 28.15
N TRP A 383 -0.82 -10.97 27.73
CA TRP A 383 -1.52 -11.30 26.50
C TRP A 383 -2.97 -10.81 26.48
N GLU A 384 -3.62 -10.69 27.64
CA GLU A 384 -5.01 -10.21 27.75
C GLU A 384 -5.17 -8.72 27.46
N ASN A 385 -4.08 -7.94 27.47
CA ASN A 385 -4.09 -6.54 27.04
C ASN A 385 -3.83 -6.38 25.53
N SER A 386 -3.74 -7.49 24.80
CA SER A 386 -3.60 -7.48 23.34
C SER A 386 -4.92 -7.07 22.67
N LEU A 387 -4.79 -6.37 21.55
CA LEU A 387 -5.90 -5.74 20.85
C LEU A 387 -5.86 -6.11 19.37
N PHE A 388 -7.02 -6.22 18.74
CA PHE A 388 -7.13 -6.36 17.29
C PHE A 388 -8.41 -5.73 16.73
N ILE A 389 -8.40 -5.45 15.44
CA ILE A 389 -9.59 -5.08 14.68
C ILE A 389 -9.36 -5.43 13.21
N HIS A 390 -10.42 -5.84 12.51
CA HIS A 390 -10.39 -6.05 11.07
C HIS A 390 -11.67 -5.58 10.42
N THR A 391 -11.70 -5.54 9.09
CA THR A 391 -12.92 -5.28 8.33
C THR A 391 -13.52 -6.59 7.81
N THR A 392 -14.82 -6.66 7.53
CA THR A 392 -15.93 -5.76 7.92
C THR A 392 -16.61 -6.22 9.22
N GLY A 393 -16.37 -7.47 9.59
CA GLY A 393 -16.91 -8.20 10.72
C GLY A 393 -16.53 -9.67 10.57
N GLN A 394 -16.67 -10.47 11.62
CA GLN A 394 -16.19 -11.86 11.62
C GLN A 394 -16.95 -12.80 10.68
N SER A 395 -18.19 -12.47 10.30
CA SER A 395 -19.06 -13.33 9.47
C SER A 395 -19.06 -12.92 8.01
N GLY A 396 -19.00 -13.91 7.10
CA GLY A 396 -19.21 -13.70 5.66
C GLY A 396 -20.68 -13.74 5.22
N HIS A 397 -21.64 -13.89 6.15
CA HIS A 397 -23.07 -13.97 5.81
C HIS A 397 -23.74 -12.58 5.92
N PRO A 398 -24.30 -12.02 4.82
CA PRO A 398 -24.74 -10.61 4.76
C PRO A 398 -25.85 -10.22 5.74
N LEU A 399 -26.61 -11.21 6.24
CA LEU A 399 -27.69 -11.03 7.21
C LEU A 399 -27.27 -11.33 8.65
N HIS A 400 -26.01 -11.76 8.87
CA HIS A 400 -25.51 -12.04 10.20
C HIS A 400 -25.14 -10.74 10.92
N LYS A 401 -25.36 -10.67 12.24
CA LYS A 401 -25.04 -9.47 13.03
C LYS A 401 -23.56 -9.05 12.95
N HIS A 402 -22.66 -10.03 12.84
CA HIS A 402 -21.21 -9.82 12.69
C HIS A 402 -20.73 -9.70 11.23
N TYR A 403 -21.58 -9.32 10.28
CA TYR A 403 -21.16 -9.11 8.89
C TYR A 403 -20.40 -7.79 8.69
N ALA A 404 -20.81 -6.76 9.40
CA ALA A 404 -20.39 -5.37 9.18
C ALA A 404 -20.24 -4.56 10.47
N ASP A 405 -20.29 -5.21 11.63
CA ASP A 405 -20.25 -4.58 12.95
C ASP A 405 -18.88 -4.01 13.32
N MET A 406 -17.80 -4.50 12.70
CA MET A 406 -16.46 -3.97 12.91
C MET A 406 -16.13 -2.74 12.06
N ILE A 407 -16.96 -2.38 11.06
CA ILE A 407 -16.67 -1.23 10.17
C ILE A 407 -16.52 0.07 10.96
N ALA A 408 -17.48 0.39 11.82
CA ALA A 408 -17.47 1.64 12.60
C ALA A 408 -16.28 1.73 13.56
N PRO A 409 -16.00 0.74 14.44
CA PRO A 409 -14.81 0.80 15.30
C PRO A 409 -13.51 0.76 14.48
N TRP A 410 -13.44 -0.01 13.39
CA TRP A 410 -12.27 0.00 12.51
C TRP A 410 -11.98 1.39 11.93
N GLN A 411 -13.01 2.13 11.52
CA GLN A 411 -12.88 3.49 10.99
C GLN A 411 -12.40 4.48 12.06
N ALA A 412 -12.87 4.31 13.30
CA ALA A 412 -12.43 5.09 14.45
C ALA A 412 -11.04 4.67 14.98
N VAL A 413 -10.46 3.58 14.48
CA VAL A 413 -9.26 2.93 15.03
C VAL A 413 -9.47 2.58 16.52
N GLU A 414 -10.63 1.98 16.76
CA GLU A 414 -10.99 1.27 17.97
C GLU A 414 -10.78 -0.23 17.78
N TYR A 415 -10.60 -0.94 18.90
CA TYR A 415 -10.15 -2.33 18.89
C TYR A 415 -11.03 -3.19 19.78
N HIS A 416 -11.08 -4.48 19.45
CA HIS A 416 -11.56 -5.53 20.34
C HIS A 416 -10.39 -6.13 21.13
N PRO A 417 -10.63 -6.60 22.36
CA PRO A 417 -9.65 -7.39 23.10
C PRO A 417 -9.37 -8.71 22.38
N MET A 418 -8.10 -9.11 22.35
CA MET A 418 -7.66 -10.42 21.86
C MET A 418 -7.53 -11.38 23.05
N HIS A 419 -8.64 -11.98 23.47
CA HIS A 419 -8.65 -12.95 24.58
C HIS A 419 -7.77 -14.15 24.24
N PHE A 420 -6.79 -14.44 25.09
CA PHE A 420 -5.83 -15.53 24.91
C PHE A 420 -6.12 -16.68 25.88
N ASP A 421 -6.35 -16.35 27.15
CA ASP A 421 -6.64 -17.32 28.19
C ASP A 421 -8.03 -17.93 28.05
N LYS A 422 -8.13 -19.23 28.34
CA LYS A 422 -9.41 -19.93 28.28
C LYS A 422 -10.48 -19.28 29.16
N ALA A 423 -10.10 -18.75 30.32
CA ALA A 423 -11.05 -18.16 31.26
C ALA A 423 -11.69 -16.88 30.73
N SER A 424 -10.93 -16.01 30.05
CA SER A 424 -11.46 -14.78 29.44
C SER A 424 -12.33 -15.09 28.23
N VAL A 425 -11.90 -16.03 27.38
CA VAL A 425 -12.71 -16.54 26.26
C VAL A 425 -14.05 -17.09 26.76
N GLU A 426 -14.06 -17.88 27.83
CA GLU A 426 -15.30 -18.46 28.39
C GLU A 426 -16.21 -17.41 29.03
N ALA A 427 -15.65 -16.31 29.55
CA ALA A 427 -16.39 -15.21 30.15
C ALA A 427 -17.05 -14.30 29.11
N ASP A 428 -16.42 -14.13 27.94
CA ASP A 428 -16.87 -13.21 26.88
C ASP A 428 -17.52 -13.94 25.67
N LYS A 429 -17.67 -15.26 25.74
CA LYS A 429 -18.26 -16.04 24.63
C LYS A 429 -19.71 -15.63 24.35
N GLU A 430 -20.04 -15.51 23.08
CA GLU A 430 -21.43 -15.34 22.64
C GLU A 430 -22.16 -16.67 22.39
N GLY A 431 -21.42 -17.74 22.10
CA GLY A 431 -21.99 -19.04 21.74
C GLY A 431 -20.97 -20.17 21.84
N VAL A 432 -21.46 -21.41 21.87
CA VAL A 432 -20.63 -22.62 21.90
C VAL A 432 -21.18 -23.63 20.89
N LEU A 433 -20.31 -24.12 20.02
CA LEU A 433 -20.57 -25.26 19.14
C LEU A 433 -19.65 -26.41 19.54
N ILE A 434 -20.23 -27.57 19.85
CA ILE A 434 -19.48 -28.79 20.15
C ILE A 434 -19.59 -29.72 18.95
N LEU A 435 -18.45 -29.97 18.29
CA LEU A 435 -18.35 -30.95 17.22
C LEU A 435 -17.96 -32.31 17.82
N THR A 436 -18.87 -33.27 17.78
CA THR A 436 -18.58 -34.66 18.16
C THR A 436 -18.25 -35.48 16.92
N PRO A 437 -17.21 -36.34 16.96
CA PRO A 437 -16.84 -37.21 15.84
C PRO A 437 -17.97 -38.12 15.34
#